data_AF-A0A5B7E0Z1-F1
#
_entry.id   AF-A0A5B7E0Z1-F1
#
_cell.length_a   1.000
_cell.length_b   1.000
_cell.length_c   1.000
_cell.angle_alpha   90.00
_cell.angle_beta   90.00
_cell.angle_gamma   90.00
#
_symmetry.space_group_name_H-M   'P 1'
#
loop_
_entity.id
_entity.type
_entity.pdbx_description
1 polymer ?
#
loop_
_entity_poly.entity_id
_entity_poly.type
_entity_poly.pdbx_seq_one_letter_code
_entity_poly.pdbx_strand_id
1 'polypeptide(L)'
;MMHIRWFVKTANSSDYSKFFDYLTSKVEHILPLNPSTEISILGDFNVHHQLWLSSPFTYHPGELAFNFAILHDLEQLVHYPTRIPA
;
A
#
# COMPACT_ATOMS: atom_id res chain seq x y z
N MET A 1 -4.88 14.84 2.37
CA MET A 1 -4.53 13.95 1.26
C MET A 1 -3.53 12.95 1.79
N MET A 2 -3.67 11.66 1.49
CA MET A 2 -2.77 10.62 2.00
C MET A 2 -1.91 10.09 0.86
N HIS A 3 -0.61 9.93 1.07
CA HIS A 3 0.34 9.59 0.00
C HIS A 3 1.15 8.33 0.31
N ILE A 4 1.04 7.29 -0.50
CA ILE A 4 1.92 6.11 -0.40
C ILE A 4 3.19 6.35 -1.23
N ARG A 5 4.39 6.26 -0.63
CA ARG A 5 5.67 6.21 -1.38
C ARG A 5 6.36 4.85 -1.26
N TRP A 6 6.90 4.38 -2.36
CA TRP A 6 7.50 3.05 -2.45
C TRP A 6 9.02 3.13 -2.34
N PHE A 7 9.65 2.70 -1.23
CA PHE A 7 11.06 2.25 -1.22
C PHE A 7 11.38 1.24 -0.08
N VAL A 8 11.76 0.02 -0.50
CA VAL A 8 12.72 -0.97 0.05
C VAL A 8 12.33 -1.98 1.17
N LYS A 9 12.66 -3.25 0.82
CA LYS A 9 12.96 -4.53 1.52
C LYS A 9 11.84 -5.25 2.27
N THR A 10 11.32 -6.27 1.59
CA THR A 10 10.33 -7.27 1.97
C THR A 10 10.59 -7.93 3.32
N ALA A 11 9.57 -7.98 4.18
CA ALA A 11 9.45 -9.03 5.18
C ALA A 11 8.96 -10.30 4.50
N ASN A 12 9.60 -11.45 4.73
CA ASN A 12 9.22 -12.77 4.21
C ASN A 12 7.88 -13.31 4.80
N SER A 13 6.97 -12.44 5.23
CA SER A 13 5.66 -12.86 5.76
C SER A 13 4.67 -13.01 4.61
N SER A 14 4.14 -14.22 4.42
CA SER A 14 3.10 -14.50 3.43
C SER A 14 1.70 -14.02 3.85
N ASP A 15 1.53 -13.59 5.10
CA ASP A 15 0.21 -13.22 5.65
C ASP A 15 -0.08 -11.72 5.46
N TYR A 16 -0.39 -11.37 4.21
CA TYR A 16 -0.74 -9.99 3.83
C TYR A 16 -2.03 -9.51 4.47
N SER A 17 -2.99 -10.40 4.74
CA SER A 17 -4.26 -10.03 5.38
C SER A 17 -4.02 -9.43 6.76
N LYS A 18 -3.26 -10.12 7.63
CA LYS A 18 -2.91 -9.58 8.95
C LYS A 18 -2.12 -8.27 8.87
N PHE A 19 -1.28 -8.14 7.86
CA PHE A 19 -0.51 -6.92 7.64
C PHE A 19 -1.43 -5.73 7.30
N PHE A 20 -2.36 -5.90 6.36
CA PHE A 20 -3.30 -4.85 6.00
C PHE A 20 -4.31 -4.57 7.12
N ASP A 21 -4.79 -5.59 7.84
CA ASP A 21 -5.63 -5.39 9.03
C ASP A 21 -4.92 -4.54 10.09
N TYR A 22 -3.62 -4.79 10.32
CA TYR A 22 -2.80 -3.98 11.21
C TYR A 22 -2.69 -2.54 10.72
N LEU A 23 -2.42 -2.30 9.44
CA LEU A 23 -2.34 -0.96 8.89
C LEU A 23 -3.66 -0.21 9.00
N THR A 24 -4.78 -0.86 8.66
CA THR A 24 -6.13 -0.32 8.83
C THR A 24 -6.34 0.13 10.28
N SER A 25 -5.99 -0.72 11.25
CA SER A 25 -6.12 -0.38 12.67
C SER A 25 -5.32 0.86 13.08
N LYS A 26 -4.16 1.10 12.45
CA LYS A 26 -3.31 2.27 12.72
C LYS A 26 -3.87 3.53 12.08
N VAL A 27 -4.35 3.46 10.85
CA VAL A 27 -4.99 4.58 10.15
C VAL A 27 -6.25 5.02 10.90
N GLU A 28 -7.11 4.07 11.26
CA GLU A 28 -8.35 4.32 12.01
C GLU A 28 -8.11 4.85 13.42
N HIS A 29 -6.97 4.50 14.04
CA HIS A 29 -6.60 5.05 15.33
C HIS A 29 -6.06 6.49 15.24
N ILE A 30 -5.31 6.83 14.17
CA ILE A 30 -4.66 8.15 14.03
C ILE A 30 -5.63 9.20 13.50
N LEU A 31 -6.47 8.86 12.51
CA LEU A 31 -7.36 9.80 11.83
C LEU A 31 -8.29 10.59 12.76
N PRO A 32 -8.99 9.96 13.74
CA PRO A 32 -9.87 10.69 14.65
C PRO A 32 -9.11 11.62 15.61
N LEU A 33 -7.85 11.29 15.93
CA LEU A 33 -7.02 12.09 16.82
C LEU A 33 -6.56 13.39 16.15
N ASN A 34 -6.34 13.36 14.83
CA ASN A 34 -5.93 14.52 14.05
C ASN A 34 -6.55 14.47 12.64
N PRO A 35 -7.79 14.96 12.47
CA PRO A 35 -8.53 14.84 11.19
C PRO A 35 -7.86 15.52 10.00
N SER A 36 -6.95 16.47 10.24
CA SER A 36 -6.21 17.19 9.20
C SER A 36 -4.81 16.62 8.93
N THR A 37 -4.41 15.55 9.61
CA THR A 37 -3.09 14.93 9.40
C THR A 37 -3.06 14.18 8.07
N GLU A 38 -2.04 14.49 7.29
CA GLU A 38 -1.65 13.69 6.13
C GLU A 38 -0.89 12.45 6.59
N ILE A 39 -1.42 11.28 6.23
CA ILE A 39 -0.78 9.99 6.49
C ILE A 39 -0.09 9.53 5.21
N SER A 40 1.19 9.20 5.33
CA SER A 40 1.95 8.58 4.26
C SER A 40 2.45 7.22 4.69
N ILE A 41 2.07 6.15 3.97
CA ILE A 41 2.50 4.79 4.26
C ILE A 41 3.57 4.42 3.25
N LEU A 42 4.78 4.13 3.73
CA LEU A 42 5.93 3.90 2.86
C LEU A 42 6.44 2.46 2.99
N GLY A 43 6.52 1.72 1.89
CA GLY A 43 7.05 0.36 1.87
C GLY A 43 7.00 -0.29 0.49
N ASP A 44 7.83 -1.30 0.25
CA ASP A 44 7.69 -2.21 -0.89
C ASP A 44 6.89 -3.43 -0.45
N PHE A 45 5.61 -3.45 -0.79
CA PHE A 45 4.73 -4.56 -0.44
C PHE A 45 4.91 -5.76 -1.38
N ASN A 46 5.71 -5.65 -2.45
CA ASN A 46 5.86 -6.70 -3.47
C ASN A 46 4.51 -7.27 -3.94
N VAL A 47 3.51 -6.40 -4.06
CA VAL A 47 2.16 -6.72 -4.50
C VAL A 47 1.96 -6.28 -5.94
N HIS A 48 1.15 -7.03 -6.67
CA HIS A 48 0.90 -6.82 -8.08
C HIS A 48 -0.60 -6.69 -8.30
N HIS A 49 -1.03 -5.58 -8.90
CA HIS A 49 -2.42 -5.31 -9.27
C HIS A 49 -2.46 -4.64 -10.65
N GLN A 50 -3.33 -5.07 -11.55
CA GLN A 50 -3.35 -4.61 -12.96
C GLN A 50 -3.56 -3.10 -13.13
N LEU A 51 -4.32 -2.48 -12.22
CA LEU A 51 -4.52 -1.02 -12.22
C LEU A 51 -3.31 -0.24 -11.71
N TRP A 52 -2.28 -0.93 -11.21
CA TRP A 52 -1.11 -0.35 -10.57
C TRP A 52 0.16 -0.68 -11.34
N LEU A 53 0.97 0.35 -11.61
CA LEU A 53 2.31 0.24 -12.24
C LEU A 53 2.35 -0.60 -13.53
N SER A 54 1.23 -0.69 -14.26
CA SER A 54 1.08 -1.52 -15.46
C SER A 54 1.43 -3.01 -15.24
N SER A 55 1.14 -3.55 -14.05
CA SER A 55 1.37 -4.97 -13.77
C SER A 55 0.55 -5.87 -14.73
N PRO A 56 1.13 -6.91 -15.34
CA PRO A 56 0.37 -7.83 -16.20
C PRO A 56 -0.61 -8.71 -15.41
N PHE A 57 -0.40 -8.86 -14.11
CA PHE A 57 -1.20 -9.73 -13.24
C PHE A 57 -1.69 -8.99 -12.00
N THR A 58 -2.81 -9.47 -11.48
CA THR A 58 -3.27 -9.19 -10.11
C THR A 58 -3.14 -10.46 -9.27
N TYR A 59 -2.41 -10.38 -8.16
CA TYR A 59 -2.35 -11.47 -7.17
C TYR A 59 -3.21 -11.12 -5.95
N HIS A 60 -3.55 -12.12 -5.12
CA HIS A 60 -4.36 -11.89 -3.92
C HIS A 60 -3.80 -10.80 -2.99
N PRO A 61 -2.48 -10.73 -2.71
CA PRO A 61 -1.91 -9.59 -1.98
C PRO A 61 -2.12 -8.23 -2.66
N GLY A 62 -2.16 -8.21 -4.00
CA GLY A 62 -2.46 -7.01 -4.79
C GLY A 62 -3.90 -6.56 -4.67
N GLU A 63 -4.87 -7.48 -4.66
CA GLU A 63 -6.28 -7.16 -4.35
C GLU A 63 -6.42 -6.57 -2.95
N LEU A 64 -5.77 -7.17 -1.95
CA LEU A 64 -5.80 -6.66 -0.57
C LEU A 64 -5.22 -5.25 -0.47
N ALA A 65 -4.07 -5.01 -1.11
CA ALA A 65 -3.43 -3.71 -1.13
C ALA A 65 -4.29 -2.66 -1.86
N PHE A 66 -4.90 -3.03 -3.00
CA PHE A 66 -5.76 -2.15 -3.78
C PHE A 66 -7.02 -1.77 -3.00
N ASN A 67 -7.67 -2.74 -2.36
CA ASN A 67 -8.84 -2.49 -1.51
C ASN A 67 -8.50 -1.62 -0.30
N PHE A 68 -7.34 -1.85 0.34
CA PHE A 68 -6.84 -1.01 1.42
C PHE A 68 -6.64 0.45 0.96
N ALA A 69 -6.09 0.65 -0.24
CA ALA A 69 -5.91 1.99 -0.79
C ALA A 69 -7.23 2.70 -1.08
N ILE A 70 -8.22 2.01 -1.68
CA ILE A 70 -9.56 2.58 -1.90
C ILE A 70 -10.24 2.93 -0.59
N LEU A 71 -10.18 2.04 0.42
CA LEU A 71 -10.84 2.23 1.70
C LEU A 71 -10.35 3.49 2.44
N HIS A 72 -9.07 3.82 2.29
CA HIS A 72 -8.43 4.94 2.97
C HIS A 72 -8.14 6.13 2.04
N ASP A 73 -8.72 6.15 0.83
CA ASP A 73 -8.54 7.21 -0.16
C ASP A 73 -7.04 7.49 -0.44
N LEU A 74 -6.26 6.42 -0.58
CA LEU A 74 -4.82 6.46 -0.84
C LEU A 74 -4.55 6.42 -2.34
N GLU A 75 -3.68 7.31 -2.80
CA GLU A 75 -3.19 7.31 -4.18
C GLU A 75 -1.76 6.79 -4.27
N GLN A 76 -1.42 6.21 -5.43
CA GLN A 76 -0.04 5.84 -5.72
C GLN A 76 0.79 7.10 -5.99
N LEU A 77 1.91 7.30 -5.29
CA LEU A 77 2.80 8.42 -5.62
C LEU A 77 3.64 8.16 -6.88
N VAL A 78 3.89 6.90 -7.23
CA VAL A 78 4.74 6.52 -8.37
C VAL A 78 3.89 5.80 -9.40
N HIS A 79 4.03 6.19 -10.66
CA HIS A 79 3.23 5.67 -11.78
C HIS A 79 4.02 4.70 -12.69
N TYR A 80 5.30 4.48 -12.39
CA TYR A 80 6.19 3.60 -13.15
C TYR A 80 6.93 2.63 -12.21
N PRO A 81 7.20 1.38 -12.64
CA PRO A 81 8.01 0.46 -11.86
C PRO A 81 9.36 1.06 -11.49
N THR A 82 9.69 1.07 -10.21
CA THR A 82 10.98 1.56 -9.68
C THR A 82 12.01 0.45 -9.50
N ARG A 83 11.74 -0.75 -10.05
CA ARG A 83 12.68 -1.88 -9.98
C ARG A 83 13.97 -1.50 -10.72
N ILE A 84 15.05 -1.38 -9.97
CA ILE A 84 16.40 -1.35 -10.56
C ILE A 84 16.62 -2.75 -11.15
N PRO A 85 16.99 -2.89 -12.44
CA PRO A 85 17.34 -4.18 -13.02
C PRO A 85 18.42 -4.83 -12.15
N ALA A 86 18.20 -6.08 -11.75
CA ALA A 86 19.22 -6.92 -11.11
C ALA A 86 20.14 -7.55 -12.16
#